data_AF-A0A842IZR3-F1
#
_entry.id   AF-A0A842IZR3-F1
#
_cell.length_a   1.000
_cell.length_b   1.000
_cell.length_c   1.000
_cell.angle_alpha   90.00
_cell.angle_beta   90.00
_cell.angle_gamma   90.00
#
_symmetry.space_group_name_H-M   'P 1'
#
loop_
_entity.id
_entity.type
_entity.pdbx_description
1 polymer ?
#
loop_
_entity_poly.entity_id
_entity_poly.type
_entity_poly.pdbx_seq_one_letter_code
_entity_poly.pdbx_strand_id
1 'polypeptide(L)'
;MEKKQPITIQEFLNKVEENESKKIKVTHIEIPELGLVEFVRPREGVLLDYLDDTVKAIDITTEKTFEEEEKNEEDFETLEMEEKSKVILKMQKENSKVDMKLLVKASEKLVYRCCPIMQSKEVRNRFKLISPYEIPTQILGMNAVNDLAQKLSGIFDGIKTQEKVNEAIKN
;
A
#
# COMPACT_ATOMS: atom_id res chain seq x y z
N MET A 1 -17.65 0.01 -38.73
CA MET A 1 -16.64 -0.84 -38.07
C MET A 1 -15.30 -0.56 -38.72
N GLU A 2 -14.44 0.22 -38.07
CA GLU A 2 -13.09 0.47 -38.58
C GLU A 2 -12.22 -0.76 -38.38
N LYS A 3 -11.54 -1.20 -39.44
CA LYS A 3 -10.59 -2.32 -39.36
C LYS A 3 -9.31 -1.81 -38.68
N LYS A 4 -9.13 -2.10 -37.39
CA LYS A 4 -7.82 -1.93 -36.72
C LYS A 4 -6.77 -2.71 -37.53
N GLN A 5 -5.84 -2.00 -38.16
CA GLN A 5 -4.71 -2.65 -38.83
C GLN A 5 -3.77 -3.28 -37.78
N PRO A 6 -3.13 -4.41 -38.08
CA PRO A 6 -2.16 -5.01 -37.18
C PRO A 6 -0.94 -4.08 -37.06
N ILE A 7 -0.58 -3.73 -35.83
CA ILE A 7 0.64 -2.98 -35.51
C ILE A 7 1.88 -3.75 -35.98
N THR A 8 2.83 -3.06 -36.61
CA THR A 8 4.11 -3.63 -36.99
C THR A 8 5.03 -3.80 -35.77
N ILE A 9 6.03 -4.69 -35.87
CA ILE A 9 7.01 -4.90 -34.78
C ILE A 9 7.76 -3.60 -34.45
N GLN A 10 8.05 -2.74 -35.43
CA GLN A 10 8.73 -1.47 -35.21
C GLN A 10 7.84 -0.47 -34.44
N GLU A 11 6.57 -0.33 -34.83
CA GLU A 11 5.61 0.50 -34.09
C GLU A 11 5.36 -0.02 -32.67
N PHE A 12 5.35 -1.34 -32.48
CA PHE A 12 5.27 -1.95 -31.15
C PHE A 12 6.48 -1.59 -30.29
N LEU A 13 7.70 -1.75 -30.81
CA LEU A 13 8.94 -1.43 -30.09
C LEU A 13 9.00 0.05 -29.71
N ASN A 14 8.72 0.96 -30.65
CA ASN A 14 8.67 2.41 -30.38
C ASN A 14 7.64 2.74 -29.28
N LYS A 15 6.45 2.13 -29.32
CA LYS A 15 5.39 2.33 -28.32
C LYS A 15 5.79 1.78 -26.94
N VAL A 16 6.54 0.69 -26.88
CA VAL A 16 7.10 0.15 -25.62
C VAL A 16 8.17 1.09 -25.08
N GLU A 17 9.10 1.57 -25.92
CA GLU A 17 10.18 2.47 -25.54
C GLU A 17 9.67 3.83 -25.03
N GLU A 18 8.68 4.42 -25.68
CA GLU A 18 7.99 5.62 -25.20
C GLU A 18 7.36 5.41 -23.82
N ASN A 19 6.72 4.26 -23.60
CA ASN A 19 6.05 3.94 -22.34
C ASN A 19 7.05 3.65 -21.21
N GLU A 20 8.18 3.02 -21.51
CA GLU A 20 9.28 2.81 -20.57
C GLU A 20 10.04 4.10 -20.23
N SER A 21 10.15 5.03 -21.18
CA SER A 21 10.82 6.32 -20.96
C SER A 21 10.03 7.26 -20.05
N LYS A 22 8.70 7.11 -19.98
CA LYS A 22 7.81 7.87 -19.11
C LYS A 22 7.79 7.36 -17.65
N LYS A 23 8.39 6.20 -17.35
CA LYS A 23 8.42 5.60 -16.00
C LYS A 23 9.58 6.16 -15.17
N ILE A 24 9.30 6.55 -13.93
CA ILE A 24 10.36 6.80 -12.93
C ILE A 24 11.04 5.48 -12.61
N LYS A 25 12.35 5.40 -12.85
CA LYS A 25 13.18 4.18 -12.70
C LYS A 25 14.00 4.14 -11.40
N VAL A 26 14.40 5.31 -10.90
CA VAL A 26 15.19 5.47 -9.68
C VAL A 26 14.65 6.68 -8.91
N THR A 27 14.61 6.60 -7.59
CA THR A 27 14.29 7.71 -6.69
C THR A 27 15.23 7.68 -5.49
N HIS A 28 15.45 8.84 -4.86
CA HIS A 28 16.28 8.97 -3.67
C HIS A 28 15.40 9.44 -2.51
N ILE A 29 15.44 8.74 -1.39
CA ILE A 29 14.63 9.05 -0.21
C ILE A 29 15.57 9.22 0.98
N GLU A 30 15.45 10.34 1.66
CA GLU A 30 16.15 10.59 2.92
C GLU A 30 15.48 9.84 4.06
N ILE A 31 16.27 9.04 4.78
CA ILE A 31 15.85 8.22 5.91
C ILE A 31 16.65 8.70 7.14
N PRO A 32 16.00 9.05 8.27
CA PRO A 32 16.67 9.68 9.42
C PRO A 32 17.90 8.94 9.95
N GLU A 33 17.95 7.61 9.86
CA GLU A 33 19.05 6.78 10.37
C GLU A 33 20.05 6.32 9.31
N LEU A 34 19.72 6.43 8.01
CA LEU A 34 20.56 5.94 6.90
C LEU A 34 21.03 7.05 5.94
N GLY A 35 20.52 8.27 6.07
CA GLY A 35 20.76 9.35 5.12
C GLY A 35 20.00 9.13 3.80
N LEU A 36 20.57 9.62 2.70
CA LEU A 36 19.97 9.53 1.37
C LEU A 36 20.16 8.13 0.76
N VAL A 37 19.06 7.38 0.61
CA VAL A 37 19.06 6.01 0.09
C VAL A 37 18.43 5.95 -1.31
N GLU A 38 19.09 5.24 -2.22
CA GLU A 38 18.60 4.97 -3.57
C GLU A 38 17.58 3.82 -3.59
N PHE A 39 16.45 4.05 -4.26
CA PHE A 39 15.42 3.05 -4.53
C PHE A 39 15.17 2.92 -6.03
N VAL A 40 15.23 1.69 -6.52
CA VAL A 40 15.03 1.32 -7.92
C VAL A 40 13.61 0.79 -8.11
N ARG A 41 12.98 1.13 -9.24
CA ARG A 41 11.64 0.66 -9.61
C ARG A 41 11.63 -0.88 -9.65
N PRO A 42 10.76 -1.55 -8.87
CA PRO A 42 10.65 -3.00 -8.93
C PRO A 42 9.88 -3.43 -10.19
N ARG A 43 9.84 -4.74 -10.46
CA ARG A 43 9.00 -5.27 -11.55
C ARG A 43 7.52 -5.00 -11.26
N GLU A 44 6.72 -4.79 -12.31
CA GLU A 44 5.29 -4.46 -12.17
C GLU A 44 4.52 -5.49 -11.34
N GLY A 45 4.81 -6.79 -11.51
CA GLY A 45 4.23 -7.84 -10.67
C GLY A 45 4.46 -7.63 -9.17
N VAL A 46 5.59 -7.07 -8.74
CA VAL A 46 5.87 -6.80 -7.31
C VAL A 46 5.04 -5.62 -6.79
N LEU A 47 4.70 -4.65 -7.65
CA LEU A 47 3.78 -3.55 -7.30
C LEU A 47 2.35 -4.09 -7.16
N LEU A 48 1.93 -4.99 -8.06
CA LEU A 48 0.63 -5.65 -8.00
C LEU A 48 0.51 -6.56 -6.76
N ASP A 49 1.51 -7.42 -6.52
CA ASP A 49 1.61 -8.28 -5.34
C ASP A 49 1.49 -7.46 -4.04
N TYR A 50 2.15 -6.29 -3.97
CA TYR A 50 2.03 -5.37 -2.84
C TYR A 50 0.60 -4.86 -2.69
N LEU A 51 -0.01 -4.33 -3.76
CA LEU A 51 -1.38 -3.80 -3.71
C LEU A 51 -2.38 -4.89 -3.27
N ASP A 52 -2.31 -6.07 -3.88
CA ASP A 52 -3.17 -7.21 -3.54
C ASP A 52 -2.96 -7.68 -2.10
N ASP A 53 -1.71 -7.77 -1.62
CA ASP A 53 -1.43 -8.15 -0.23
C ASP A 53 -1.84 -7.05 0.77
N THR A 54 -1.78 -5.75 0.40
CA THR A 54 -2.34 -4.67 1.24
C THR A 54 -3.86 -4.72 1.32
N VAL A 55 -4.56 -5.02 0.22
CA VAL A 55 -6.02 -5.19 0.22
C VAL A 55 -6.41 -6.40 1.06
N LYS A 56 -5.70 -7.54 0.96
CA LYS A 56 -5.93 -8.72 1.82
C LYS A 56 -5.67 -8.45 3.30
N ALA A 57 -4.77 -7.52 3.63
CA ALA A 57 -4.47 -7.13 5.00
C ALA A 57 -5.54 -6.21 5.62
N ILE A 58 -6.40 -5.61 4.81
CA ILE A 58 -7.52 -4.77 5.25
C ILE A 58 -8.79 -5.61 5.14
N ASP A 59 -9.32 -6.07 6.27
CA ASP A 59 -10.58 -6.82 6.29
C ASP A 59 -11.75 -5.84 6.05
N ILE A 60 -12.09 -5.62 4.77
CA ILE A 60 -13.26 -4.85 4.34
C ILE A 60 -14.50 -5.76 4.39
N THR A 61 -14.80 -6.26 5.58
CA THR A 61 -16.12 -6.84 5.86
C THR A 61 -17.14 -5.71 5.85
N THR A 62 -18.04 -5.71 4.86
CA THR A 62 -19.19 -4.79 4.81
C THR A 62 -20.29 -5.19 5.81
N GLU A 63 -19.90 -5.63 6.99
CA GLU A 63 -20.81 -6.07 8.05
C GLU A 63 -21.04 -4.94 9.04
N LYS A 64 -22.29 -4.48 9.12
CA LYS A 64 -22.72 -3.45 10.06
C LYS A 64 -22.84 -4.06 11.46
N THR A 65 -21.76 -4.07 12.22
CA THR A 65 -21.84 -4.33 13.66
C THR A 65 -22.48 -3.13 14.35
N PHE A 66 -23.75 -3.26 14.75
CA PHE A 66 -24.38 -2.38 15.71
C PHE A 66 -24.04 -2.88 17.12
N GLU A 67 -23.28 -2.11 17.87
CA GLU A 67 -23.15 -2.28 19.32
C GLU A 67 -24.17 -1.33 19.98
N GLU A 68 -25.19 -1.90 20.62
CA GLU A 68 -26.10 -1.15 21.46
C GLU A 68 -25.44 -0.95 22.84
N GLU A 69 -24.82 0.22 23.04
CA GLU A 69 -24.38 0.64 24.37
C GLU A 69 -25.61 1.02 25.21
N GLU A 70 -26.09 0.10 26.05
CA GLU A 70 -26.92 0.47 27.21
C GLU A 70 -26.09 1.35 28.14
N LYS A 71 -26.40 2.65 28.15
CA LYS A 71 -25.87 3.56 29.17
C LYS A 71 -26.73 3.41 30.43
N ASN A 72 -26.15 2.82 31.47
CA ASN A 72 -26.74 2.89 32.79
C ASN A 72 -26.87 4.34 33.23
N GLU A 73 -28.07 4.70 33.68
CA GLU A 73 -28.36 5.95 34.37
C GLU A 73 -27.76 5.88 35.77
N GLU A 74 -26.89 6.83 36.14
CA GLU A 74 -26.69 7.29 37.53
C GLU A 74 -25.71 8.48 37.53
N ASP A 75 -26.26 9.70 37.49
CA ASP A 75 -25.77 10.90 38.20
C ASP A 75 -26.67 12.13 37.85
N PHE A 76 -27.79 12.24 38.56
CA PHE A 76 -28.26 13.42 39.34
C PHE A 76 -27.62 14.79 38.98
N GLU A 77 -28.26 15.95 38.76
CA GLU A 77 -29.64 16.51 38.78
C GLU A 77 -29.59 17.80 37.90
N THR A 78 -30.62 18.57 37.51
CA THR A 78 -32.07 18.70 37.83
C THR A 78 -32.86 19.21 36.60
N LEU A 79 -34.20 19.14 36.66
CA LEU A 79 -35.23 20.04 36.07
C LEU A 79 -34.85 20.98 34.88
N GLU A 80 -35.35 20.68 33.67
CA GLU A 80 -36.55 21.31 33.10
C GLU A 80 -36.97 20.64 31.76
N MET A 81 -38.26 20.65 31.46
CA MET A 81 -38.82 20.06 30.22
C MET A 81 -38.62 21.00 29.03
N GLU A 82 -38.05 20.52 27.92
CA GLU A 82 -38.49 20.96 26.58
C GLU A 82 -38.02 20.03 25.45
N GLU A 83 -38.86 19.89 24.42
CA GLU A 83 -38.70 18.94 23.32
C GLU A 83 -37.47 19.25 22.46
N LYS A 84 -36.42 18.41 22.52
CA LYS A 84 -35.34 18.45 21.52
C LYS A 84 -35.04 17.07 20.98
N SER A 85 -35.40 16.89 19.71
CA SER A 85 -35.16 15.73 18.86
C SER A 85 -33.78 15.11 19.11
N LYS A 86 -33.74 13.85 19.58
CA LYS A 86 -32.51 13.05 19.53
C LYS A 86 -32.13 12.84 18.06
N VAL A 87 -31.34 13.76 17.53
CA VAL A 87 -30.63 13.58 16.26
C VAL A 87 -29.69 12.40 16.47
N ILE A 88 -30.09 11.23 15.98
CA ILE A 88 -29.22 10.04 15.95
C ILE A 88 -28.12 10.36 14.95
N LEU A 89 -27.00 10.87 15.47
CA LEU A 89 -25.79 11.12 14.69
C LEU A 89 -25.23 9.76 14.26
N LYS A 90 -25.66 9.26 13.10
CA LYS A 90 -25.16 8.02 12.50
C LYS A 90 -23.73 8.25 12.00
N MET A 91 -22.77 8.30 12.92
CA MET A 91 -21.36 8.25 12.59
C MET A 91 -21.06 6.88 11.99
N GLN A 92 -20.77 6.84 10.70
CA GLN A 92 -20.26 5.65 10.03
C GLN A 92 -18.85 5.39 10.54
N LYS A 93 -18.73 4.52 11.54
CA LYS A 93 -17.44 4.01 12.00
C LYS A 93 -17.10 2.79 11.15
N GLU A 94 -16.30 2.99 10.10
CA GLU A 94 -15.70 1.90 9.36
C GLU A 94 -14.69 1.19 10.27
N ASN A 95 -15.15 0.14 10.97
CA ASN A 95 -14.28 -0.75 11.76
C ASN A 95 -13.47 -1.65 10.80
N SER A 96 -12.59 -1.05 10.00
CA SER A 96 -11.63 -1.79 9.18
C SER A 96 -10.64 -2.52 10.10
N LYS A 97 -10.76 -3.84 10.17
CA LYS A 97 -9.84 -4.66 10.95
C LYS A 97 -8.58 -4.91 10.12
N VAL A 98 -7.58 -4.08 10.34
CA VAL A 98 -6.29 -4.19 9.64
C VAL A 98 -5.41 -5.25 10.31
N ASP A 99 -5.07 -6.33 9.60
CA ASP A 99 -4.01 -7.24 10.00
C ASP A 99 -2.65 -6.59 9.74
N MET A 100 -2.16 -5.90 10.77
CA MET A 100 -0.86 -5.25 10.75
C MET A 100 0.31 -6.21 10.42
N LYS A 101 0.20 -7.52 10.70
CA LYS A 101 1.27 -8.48 10.36
C LYS A 101 1.29 -8.78 8.87
N LEU A 102 0.13 -8.87 8.22
CA LEU A 102 0.06 -9.02 6.76
C LEU A 102 0.49 -7.73 6.06
N LEU A 103 0.06 -6.57 6.57
CA LEU A 103 0.43 -5.26 6.03
C LEU A 103 1.95 -5.04 6.08
N VAL A 104 2.59 -5.29 7.23
CA VAL A 104 4.05 -5.16 7.37
C VAL A 104 4.79 -6.12 6.43
N LYS A 105 4.33 -7.38 6.30
CA LYS A 105 4.92 -8.36 5.35
C LYS A 105 4.80 -7.93 3.89
N ALA A 106 3.73 -7.23 3.49
CA ALA A 106 3.60 -6.66 2.16
C ALA A 106 4.64 -5.55 1.94
N SER A 107 4.71 -4.60 2.87
CA SER A 107 5.66 -3.48 2.85
C SER A 107 7.12 -3.94 2.86
N GLU A 108 7.45 -4.94 3.68
CA GLU A 108 8.75 -5.63 3.75
C GLU A 108 9.22 -6.12 2.38
N LYS A 109 8.37 -6.89 1.66
CA LYS A 109 8.66 -7.39 0.31
C LYS A 109 8.96 -6.23 -0.65
N LEU A 110 8.12 -5.19 -0.64
CA LEU A 110 8.25 -4.06 -1.56
C LEU A 110 9.54 -3.28 -1.29
N VAL A 111 9.75 -2.80 -0.06
CA VAL A 111 10.94 -2.03 0.33
C VAL A 111 12.21 -2.82 0.05
N TYR A 112 12.24 -4.11 0.39
CA TYR A 112 13.39 -4.96 0.12
C TYR A 112 13.71 -5.06 -1.38
N ARG A 113 12.68 -5.21 -2.22
CA ARG A 113 12.84 -5.31 -3.68
C ARG A 113 13.23 -3.99 -4.33
N CYS A 114 12.80 -2.86 -3.76
CA CYS A 114 13.16 -1.53 -4.23
C CYS A 114 14.57 -1.08 -3.81
N CYS A 115 15.12 -1.55 -2.68
CA CYS A 115 16.42 -1.08 -2.16
C CYS A 115 17.60 -2.00 -2.53
N PRO A 116 18.53 -1.58 -3.41
CA PRO A 116 19.70 -2.40 -3.78
C PRO A 116 20.67 -2.61 -2.61
N ILE A 117 20.81 -1.61 -1.74
CA ILE A 117 21.74 -1.64 -0.59
C ILE A 117 21.33 -2.76 0.39
N MET A 118 20.04 -2.90 0.69
CA MET A 118 19.51 -3.98 1.53
C MET A 118 19.67 -5.38 0.90
N GLN A 119 19.71 -5.46 -0.44
CA GLN A 119 19.96 -6.71 -1.16
C GLN A 119 21.43 -7.11 -1.23
N SER A 120 22.35 -6.21 -0.87
CA SER A 120 23.81 -6.43 -0.93
C SER A 120 24.26 -7.64 -0.10
N LYS A 121 25.38 -8.25 -0.53
CA LYS A 121 25.98 -9.38 0.19
C LYS A 121 26.39 -9.01 1.61
N GLU A 122 26.80 -7.77 1.85
CA GLU A 122 27.23 -7.28 3.16
C GLU A 122 26.07 -7.25 4.16
N VAL A 123 24.94 -6.65 3.77
CA VAL A 123 23.74 -6.61 4.62
C VAL A 123 23.20 -8.03 4.84
N ARG A 124 23.04 -8.84 3.78
CA ARG A 124 22.62 -10.26 3.90
C ARG A 124 23.54 -11.07 4.82
N ASN A 125 24.85 -10.81 4.82
CA ASN A 125 25.80 -11.52 5.67
C ASN A 125 25.72 -11.13 7.15
N ARG A 126 25.23 -9.94 7.48
CA ARG A 126 24.94 -9.53 8.87
C ARG A 126 23.64 -10.17 9.37
N PHE A 127 22.65 -10.35 8.49
CA PHE A 127 21.30 -10.81 8.82
C PHE A 127 21.01 -12.28 8.44
N LYS A 128 22.01 -13.17 8.49
CA LYS A 128 21.90 -14.58 8.03
C LYS A 128 20.82 -15.43 8.69
N LEU A 129 20.35 -15.05 9.89
CA LEU A 129 19.39 -15.82 10.68
C LEU A 129 17.93 -15.44 10.46
N ILE A 130 17.66 -14.39 9.68
CA ILE A 130 16.31 -13.90 9.39
C ILE A 130 15.97 -14.01 7.90
N SER A 131 14.68 -13.88 7.56
CA SER A 131 14.25 -13.78 6.17
C SER A 131 14.87 -12.54 5.52
N PRO A 132 15.32 -12.60 4.25
CA PRO A 132 15.78 -11.42 3.54
C PRO A 132 14.76 -10.28 3.50
N TYR A 133 13.45 -10.61 3.55
CA TYR A 133 12.37 -9.63 3.56
C TYR A 133 12.15 -8.98 4.93
N GLU A 134 12.65 -9.55 6.04
CA GLU A 134 12.58 -8.96 7.38
C GLU A 134 13.74 -7.97 7.63
N ILE A 135 14.73 -7.92 6.74
CA ILE A 135 15.87 -6.99 6.83
C ILE A 135 15.42 -5.51 6.91
N PRO A 136 14.46 -5.01 6.11
CA PRO A 136 13.99 -3.62 6.22
C PRO A 136 13.40 -3.31 7.60
N THR A 137 12.63 -4.21 8.20
CA THR A 137 12.00 -3.97 9.52
C THR A 137 12.99 -4.10 10.68
N GLN A 138 14.02 -4.94 10.55
CA GLN A 138 15.14 -4.96 11.51
C GLN A 138 16.02 -3.70 11.43
N ILE A 139 16.12 -3.04 10.27
CA ILE A 139 16.94 -1.84 10.10
C ILE A 139 16.15 -0.55 10.41
N LEU A 140 14.87 -0.47 10.02
CA LEU A 140 14.08 0.77 10.06
C LEU A 140 12.88 0.74 11.02
N GLY A 141 12.50 -0.44 11.52
CA GLY A 141 11.25 -0.63 12.25
C GLY A 141 9.99 -0.68 11.36
N MET A 142 8.90 -1.21 11.91
CA MET A 142 7.68 -1.53 11.18
C MET A 142 6.98 -0.30 10.57
N ASN A 143 6.91 0.80 11.32
CA ASN A 143 6.21 2.01 10.89
C ASN A 143 6.92 2.66 9.69
N ALA A 144 8.25 2.85 9.78
CA ALA A 144 9.03 3.44 8.70
C ALA A 144 9.00 2.58 7.42
N VAL A 145 8.99 1.25 7.54
CA VAL A 145 8.84 0.34 6.39
C VAL A 145 7.47 0.49 5.71
N ASN A 146 6.38 0.62 6.48
CA ASN A 146 5.05 0.88 5.92
C ASN A 146 4.97 2.24 5.22
N ASP A 147 5.44 3.32 5.87
CA ASP A 147 5.44 4.67 5.29
C ASP A 147 6.28 4.73 4.00
N LEU A 148 7.43 4.06 4.01
CA LEU A 148 8.32 3.96 2.85
C LEU A 148 7.70 3.13 1.72
N ALA A 149 7.03 2.02 2.03
CA ALA A 149 6.31 1.22 1.03
C ALA A 149 5.19 2.01 0.35
N GLN A 150 4.39 2.76 1.11
CA GLN A 150 3.35 3.65 0.57
C GLN A 150 3.95 4.74 -0.33
N LYS A 151 5.01 5.42 0.11
CA LYS A 151 5.73 6.43 -0.69
C LYS A 151 6.27 5.84 -2.00
N LEU A 152 6.91 4.68 -1.95
CA LEU A 152 7.47 4.00 -3.12
C LEU A 152 6.37 3.55 -4.10
N SER A 153 5.25 3.02 -3.61
CA SER A 153 4.09 2.65 -4.45
C SER A 153 3.50 3.87 -5.17
N GLY A 154 3.40 5.01 -4.47
CA GLY A 154 2.99 6.29 -5.06
C GLY A 154 3.97 6.80 -6.12
N ILE A 155 5.27 6.84 -5.81
CA ILE A 155 6.32 7.32 -6.74
C ILE A 155 6.40 6.45 -8.00
N PHE A 156 6.25 5.13 -7.87
CA PHE A 156 6.34 4.22 -9.01
C PHE A 156 5.00 4.01 -9.76
N ASP A 157 3.96 4.79 -9.47
CA ASP A 157 2.66 4.71 -10.14
C ASP A 157 2.02 3.30 -10.03
N GLY A 158 2.07 2.70 -8.83
CA GLY A 158 1.49 1.37 -8.58
C GLY A 158 0.02 1.26 -8.98
N ILE A 159 -0.80 2.22 -8.57
CA ILE A 159 -2.25 2.27 -8.85
C ILE A 159 -2.52 2.33 -10.37
N LYS A 160 -1.86 3.26 -11.08
CA LYS A 160 -1.98 3.38 -12.56
C LYS A 160 -1.51 2.12 -13.30
N THR A 161 -0.65 1.32 -12.67
CA THR A 161 -0.19 0.04 -13.24
C THR A 161 -1.28 -1.03 -13.08
N GLN A 162 -1.94 -1.09 -11.92
CA GLN A 162 -3.06 -2.00 -11.66
C GLN A 162 -4.28 -1.69 -12.55
N GLU A 163 -4.61 -0.41 -12.75
CA GLU A 163 -5.69 0.04 -13.65
C GLU A 163 -5.47 -0.46 -15.09
N LYS A 164 -4.28 -0.22 -15.66
CA LYS A 164 -3.93 -0.67 -17.03
C LYS A 164 -3.99 -2.18 -17.21
N VAL A 165 -3.55 -2.95 -16.21
CA VAL A 165 -3.62 -4.41 -16.24
C VAL A 165 -5.08 -4.89 -16.19
N ASN A 166 -5.90 -4.28 -15.34
CA ASN A 166 -7.34 -4.59 -15.26
C ASN A 166 -8.11 -4.22 -16.52
N GLU A 167 -7.74 -3.13 -17.21
CA GLU A 167 -8.30 -2.77 -18.53
C GLU A 167 -7.88 -3.77 -19.63
N ALA A 168 -6.62 -4.22 -19.62
CA ALA A 168 -6.11 -5.17 -20.59
C ALA A 168 -6.77 -6.55 -20.47
N ILE A 169 -7.15 -7.00 -19.26
CA ILE A 169 -7.83 -8.27 -19.01
C ILE A 169 -9.31 -8.24 -19.44
N LYS A 170 -9.92 -7.05 -19.56
CA LYS A 170 -11.34 -6.88 -19.94
C LYS A 170 -11.60 -6.79 -21.45
N ASN A 171 -10.55 -6.81 -22.28
CA ASN A 171 -10.62 -6.72 -23.75
C ASN A 171 -10.25 -8.04 -24.44
#